data_AF-A0A066UG98-F1
#
_entry.id   AF-A0A066UG98-F1
#
_cell.length_a   1.000
_cell.length_b   1.000
_cell.length_c   1.000
_cell.angle_alpha   90.00
_cell.angle_beta   90.00
_cell.angle_gamma   90.00
#
_symmetry.space_group_name_H-M   'P 1'
#
loop_
_entity.id
_entity.type
_entity.pdbx_description
1 polymer ?
#
loop_
_entity_poly.entity_id
_entity_poly.type
_entity_poly.pdbx_seq_one_letter_code
_entity_poly.pdbx_strand_id
1 'polypeptide(L)' 'MPATSRRFDGKPETAADTRFFDLRESGYRGPIDQDGHRVTTGRAKEILDALAALSDDGAQQ' A
#
# COMPACT_ATOMS: atom_id res chain seq x y z
N MET A 1 25.18 -13.48 3.32
CA MET A 1 24.92 -12.56 2.18
C MET A 1 24.25 -11.34 2.74
N PRO A 2 24.68 -10.10 2.44
CA PRO A 2 23.88 -8.94 2.83
C PRO A 2 22.51 -9.09 2.14
N ALA A 3 21.42 -8.98 2.91
CA ALA A 3 20.09 -8.88 2.32
C ALA A 3 20.13 -7.69 1.37
N THR A 4 19.95 -7.94 0.07
CA THR A 4 19.95 -6.87 -0.93
C THR A 4 18.74 -6.02 -0.63
N SER A 5 18.96 -4.76 -0.26
CA SER A 5 17.87 -3.82 0.02
C SER A 5 16.92 -3.74 -1.18
N ARG A 6 15.61 -3.73 -0.92
CA ARG A 6 14.59 -3.52 -1.96
C ARG A 6 14.49 -2.05 -2.38
N ARG A 7 15.15 -1.14 -1.66
CA ARG A 7 15.24 0.28 -2.04
C ARG A 7 16.06 0.42 -3.32
N PHE A 8 15.59 1.27 -4.22
CA PHE A 8 16.29 1.53 -5.49
C PHE A 8 17.69 2.14 -5.28
N ASP A 9 17.93 2.79 -4.15
CA ASP A 9 19.19 3.44 -3.79
C ASP A 9 20.19 2.50 -3.11
N GLY A 10 19.83 1.24 -2.88
CA GLY A 10 20.69 0.23 -2.25
C GLY A 10 21.01 0.48 -0.77
N LYS A 11 20.45 1.53 -0.15
CA LYS A 11 20.65 1.81 1.27
C LYS A 11 19.91 0.79 2.15
N PRO A 12 20.33 0.56 3.40
CA PRO A 12 19.59 -0.28 4.33
C PRO A 12 18.11 0.13 4.45
N GLU A 13 17.21 -0.86 4.53
CA GLU A 13 15.79 -0.61 4.78
C GLU A 13 15.58 -0.10 6.20
N THR A 14 14.76 0.94 6.33
CA THR A 14 14.16 1.31 7.61
C THR A 14 13.00 0.37 7.94
N ALA A 15 12.54 0.38 9.18
CA ALA A 15 11.35 -0.38 9.56
C ALA A 15 10.09 0.03 8.76
N ALA A 16 9.99 1.29 8.34
CA ALA A 16 8.90 1.77 7.48
C ALA A 16 9.03 1.22 6.05
N ASP A 17 10.25 1.20 5.49
CA ASP A 17 10.51 0.61 4.16
C ASP A 17 10.13 -0.87 4.14
N THR A 18 10.54 -1.63 5.16
CA THR A 18 10.21 -3.05 5.25
C THR A 18 8.70 -3.28 5.27
N ARG A 19 7.95 -2.51 6.08
CA ARG A 19 6.47 -2.60 6.09
C ARG A 19 5.84 -2.22 4.74
N PHE A 20 6.35 -1.18 4.10
CA PHE A 20 5.87 -0.77 2.78
C PHE A 20 6.03 -1.89 1.75
N PHE A 21 7.23 -2.48 1.65
CA PHE A 21 7.49 -3.53 0.67
C PHE A 21 6.70 -4.80 0.99
N ASP A 22 6.61 -5.20 2.26
CA ASP A 22 5.84 -6.37 2.68
C ASP A 22 4.34 -6.20 2.32
N LEU A 23 3.78 -4.99 2.47
CA LEU A 23 2.42 -4.70 2.02
C LEU A 23 2.26 -4.79 0.49
N ARG A 24 3.24 -4.31 -0.28
CA ARG A 24 3.20 -4.41 -1.75
C ARG A 24 3.31 -5.87 -2.22
N GLU A 25 4.20 -6.64 -1.61
CA GLU A 25 4.39 -8.07 -1.89
C GLU A 25 3.15 -8.89 -1.48
N SER A 26 2.44 -8.49 -0.42
CA SER A 26 1.16 -9.11 -0.02
C SER A 26 0.02 -8.88 -1.03
N GLY A 27 0.26 -8.14 -2.12
CA GLY A 27 -0.76 -7.78 -3.11
C GLY A 27 -1.56 -6.52 -2.78
N TYR A 28 -1.29 -5.81 -1.67
CA TYR A 28 -2.00 -4.58 -1.38
C TYR A 28 -1.57 -3.45 -2.33
N ARG A 29 -2.55 -2.83 -3.01
CA ARG A 29 -2.34 -1.76 -3.98
C ARG A 29 -2.89 -0.39 -3.54
N GLY A 30 -3.51 -0.32 -2.37
CA GLY A 30 -4.05 0.92 -1.82
C GLY A 30 -2.97 1.89 -1.29
N PRO A 31 -3.40 3.04 -0.74
CA PRO A 31 -2.53 4.03 -0.14
C PRO A 31 -1.82 3.49 1.10
N ILE A 32 -0.56 3.86 1.23
CA ILE A 32 0.32 3.53 2.35
C ILE A 32 0.90 4.85 2.84
N ASP A 33 0.93 5.06 4.15
CA ASP A 33 1.52 6.26 4.75
C ASP A 33 3.06 6.19 4.82
N GLN A 34 3.67 7.27 5.31
CA GLN A 34 5.13 7.37 5.46
C GLN A 34 5.72 6.38 6.47
N ASP A 35 4.89 5.84 7.36
CA ASP A 35 5.30 4.87 8.37
C ASP A 35 5.15 3.43 7.86
N GLY A 36 4.69 3.23 6.62
CA GLY A 36 4.53 1.92 5.99
C GLY A 36 3.23 1.22 6.39
N HIS A 37 2.23 1.94 6.91
CA HIS A 37 0.92 1.37 7.24
C HIS A 37 -0.12 1.68 6.17
N ARG A 38 -1.13 0.81 6.05
CA ARG A 38 -2.29 1.07 5.20
C ARG A 38 -3.00 2.31 5.74
N VAL A 39 -3.30 3.27 4.88
CA VAL A 39 -4.18 4.38 5.25
C VAL A 39 -5.59 3.80 5.40
N THR A 40 -6.03 3.59 6.63
CA THR A 40 -7.36 3.04 6.97
C THR A 40 -8.37 4.11 7.38
N THR A 41 -7.95 5.37 7.50
CA THR A 41 -8.81 6.52 7.81
C THR A 41 -8.29 7.77 7.09
N GLY A 42 -9.21 8.61 6.63
CA GLY A 42 -8.92 9.89 5.96
C GLY A 42 -9.75 10.11 4.70
N ARG A 43 -9.96 11.39 4.34
CA ARG A 43 -10.78 11.79 3.17
C ARG A 43 -10.37 11.11 1.86
N ALA A 44 -9.08 10.85 1.67
CA ALA A 44 -8.58 10.13 0.50
C ALA A 44 -9.01 8.65 0.48
N LYS A 45 -9.10 8.00 1.65
CA LYS A 45 -9.65 6.65 1.77
C LYS A 45 -11.16 6.63 1.52
N GLU A 46 -11.90 7.61 2.03
CA GLU A 46 -13.34 7.73 1.77
C GLU A 46 -13.63 7.81 0.27
N ILE A 47 -12.83 8.60 -0.47
CA ILE A 47 -12.91 8.69 -1.93
C ILE A 47 -12.54 7.36 -2.59
N LEU A 48 -11.50 6.67 -2.11
CA LEU A 48 -11.09 5.38 -2.67
C LEU A 48 -12.14 4.28 -2.42
N ASP A 49 -12.72 4.22 -1.23
CA ASP A 49 -13.78 3.28 -0.87
C ASP A 49 -15.04 3.56 -1.73
N ALA A 50 -15.37 4.84 -1.96
CA ALA A 50 -16.47 5.24 -2.85
C ALA A 50 -16.20 4.85 -4.32
N LEU A 51 -14.99 5.04 -4.83
CA LEU A 51 -14.61 4.63 -6.19
C LEU A 51 -14.59 3.11 -6.37
N ALA A 52 -14.15 2.37 -5.35
CA ALA A 52 -14.19 0.91 -5.35
C ALA A 52 -15.64 0.40 -5.38
N ALA A 53 -16.53 0.96 -4.55
CA ALA A 53 -17.95 0.61 -4.54
C ALA A 53 -18.63 0.87 -5.91
N LEU A 54 -18.31 1.99 -6.56
CA LEU A 54 -18.82 2.31 -7.90
C LEU A 54 -18.28 1.38 -9.00
N SER A 55 -17.12 0.75 -8.77
CA SER A 55 -16.52 -0.20 -9.72
C SER A 55 -17.14 -1.61 -9.63
N ASP A 56 -17.72 -1.96 -8.47
CA ASP A 56 -18.36 -3.26 -8.23
C ASP A 56 -19.84 -3.32 -8.69
N ASP A 57 -20.50 -2.17 -8.89
CA ASP A 57 -21.90 -2.09 -9.37
C ASP A 57 -22.08 -2.48 -10.86
N GLY A 58 -21.01 -2.84 -11.57
CA GLY A 58 -21.07 -3.36 -12.93
C GLY A 58 -21.38 -4.86 -13.04
N ALA A 59 -21.57 -5.57 -11.92
CA ALA A 59 -21.63 -7.04 -11.92
C ALA A 59 -22.89 -7.67 -11.30
N GLN A 60 -23.96 -6.92 -11.00
CA GLN A 60 -25.24 -7.54 -10.61
C GLN A 60 -26.46 -6.82 -11.22
N GLN A 61 -26.91 -7.42 -12.33
CA GLN A 61 -28.26 -7.43 -12.95
C GLN A 61 -28.80 -6.15 -13.60
#